data_AF-A0A8J0VAC6-F1
#
_entry.id   AF-A0A8J0VAC6-F1
#
_cell.length_a   1.000
_cell.length_b   1.000
_cell.length_c   1.000
_cell.angle_alpha   90.00
_cell.angle_beta   90.00
_cell.angle_gamma   90.00
#
_symmetry.space_group_name_H-M   'P 1'
#
loop_
_entity.id
_entity.type
_entity.pdbx_description
1 polymer ?
#
loop_
_entity_poly.entity_id
_entity_poly.type
_entity_poly.pdbx_seq_one_letter_code
_entity_poly.pdbx_strand_id
1 'polypeptide(L)'
;MSQNEVLGCQDIECNRTLVNRTMRLYRSIGGRPVDIKQENIKKMKTVSFSALSTKNKKIQDIIVNTHNILRSSVDPPATNMLKMHWNKEAAKTAEKWAKLCLQNHSPKEIRVTSKFRCGENLYFSTFKTAWEDVINAFFSEREDFVYGKGGKRPGLEIGHYTQLMWYRTHQIGCYVHKCPQSLYRYSYVCHYCPAGNTGNLKVPYKAGLRCADCRGSCDKGLCTNSCPYQDKFKNCEEFNVDGACAKDKALKYDCPATCLCTNKQIK
;
A
#
# COMPACT_ATOMS: atom_id res chain seq x y z
N MET A 1 13.64 -1.79 18.36
CA MET A 1 12.71 -2.26 17.30
C MET A 1 11.42 -1.50 17.51
N SER A 2 11.15 -0.51 16.65
CA SER A 2 9.98 0.38 16.81
C SER A 2 8.70 -0.45 16.79
N GLN A 3 7.87 -0.26 17.81
CA GLN A 3 6.47 -0.66 17.76
C GLN A 3 5.84 0.20 16.66
N ASN A 4 5.62 -0.38 15.47
CA ASN A 4 4.95 0.33 14.39
C ASN A 4 3.56 0.74 14.89
N GLU A 5 3.36 2.04 15.07
CA GLU A 5 2.14 2.58 15.65
C GLU A 5 0.94 2.40 14.72
N VAL A 6 -0.18 2.07 15.34
CA VAL A 6 -1.47 1.87 14.69
C VAL A 6 -2.15 3.23 14.52
N LEU A 7 -2.53 3.59 13.28
CA LEU A 7 -3.29 4.82 13.05
C LEU A 7 -4.71 4.68 13.60
N GLY A 8 -5.05 5.52 14.58
CA GLY A 8 -6.37 5.61 15.20
C GLY A 8 -6.94 7.02 15.07
N CYS A 9 -8.15 7.18 14.52
CA CYS A 9 -8.90 8.44 14.61
C CYS A 9 -10.03 8.29 15.63
N GLN A 10 -10.01 9.12 16.68
CA GLN A 10 -11.02 9.14 17.73
C GLN A 10 -12.17 10.12 17.46
N ASP A 11 -11.94 11.19 16.68
CA ASP A 11 -12.93 12.25 16.41
C ASP A 11 -13.02 12.67 14.93
N ILE A 12 -14.15 13.30 14.57
CA ILE A 12 -14.47 13.78 13.21
C ILE A 12 -13.44 14.82 12.69
N GLU A 13 -12.79 15.57 13.59
CA GLU A 13 -11.78 16.58 13.26
C GLU A 13 -10.44 15.98 12.77
N CYS A 14 -10.15 14.73 13.13
CA CYS A 14 -9.02 13.96 12.59
C CYS A 14 -9.13 13.88 11.07
N ASN A 15 -10.34 13.60 10.55
CA ASN A 15 -10.60 13.51 9.12
C ASN A 15 -10.57 14.90 8.45
N ARG A 16 -11.05 15.97 9.11
CA ARG A 16 -10.96 17.34 8.58
C ARG A 16 -9.52 17.85 8.45
N THR A 17 -8.65 17.55 9.42
CA THR A 17 -7.25 18.00 9.39
C THR A 17 -6.43 17.23 8.34
N LEU A 18 -6.74 15.95 8.14
CA LEU A 18 -6.16 15.11 7.08
C LEU A 18 -6.64 15.56 5.68
N VAL A 19 -7.95 15.79 5.48
CA VAL A 19 -8.52 16.30 4.22
C VAL A 19 -8.02 17.72 3.89
N ASN A 20 -7.87 18.58 4.89
CA ASN A 20 -7.35 19.94 4.70
C ASN A 20 -5.85 19.98 4.33
N ARG A 21 -5.06 18.97 4.73
CA ARG A 21 -3.65 18.84 4.31
C ARG A 21 -3.53 18.29 2.88
N THR A 22 -4.37 17.33 2.49
CA THR A 22 -4.42 16.82 1.10
C THR A 22 -4.91 17.87 0.10
N MET A 23 -5.79 18.80 0.54
CA MET A 23 -6.21 19.96 -0.26
C MET A 23 -5.07 20.93 -0.61
N ARG A 24 -3.98 20.98 0.18
CA ARG A 24 -2.79 21.78 -0.18
C ARG A 24 -2.00 21.16 -1.34
N LEU A 25 -1.99 19.84 -1.46
CA LEU A 25 -1.38 19.14 -2.60
C LEU A 25 -2.26 19.18 -3.85
N TYR A 26 -3.58 19.13 -3.72
CA TYR A 26 -4.47 19.28 -4.88
C TYR A 26 -4.34 20.67 -5.54
N ARG A 27 -4.00 21.70 -4.75
CA ARG A 27 -3.67 23.05 -5.25
C ARG A 27 -2.39 23.12 -6.07
N SER A 28 -1.39 22.26 -5.82
CA SER A 28 -0.13 22.25 -6.61
C SER A 28 -0.26 21.56 -7.96
N ILE A 29 -1.39 20.90 -8.25
CA ILE A 29 -1.66 20.16 -9.50
C ILE A 29 -2.79 20.84 -10.31
N GLY A 30 -3.13 22.10 -10.01
CA GLY A 30 -4.10 22.89 -10.79
C GLY A 30 -5.57 22.49 -10.65
N GLY A 31 -5.93 21.67 -9.65
CA GLY A 31 -7.32 21.34 -9.36
C GLY A 31 -8.02 22.45 -8.55
N ARG A 32 -9.20 22.92 -9.00
CA ARG A 32 -10.03 23.86 -8.23
C ARG A 32 -10.51 23.21 -6.92
N PRO A 33 -10.43 23.89 -5.77
CA PRO A 33 -11.04 23.42 -4.52
C PRO A 33 -12.55 23.25 -4.71
N VAL A 34 -13.10 22.10 -4.34
CA VAL A 34 -14.54 21.95 -4.16
C VAL A 34 -14.85 22.28 -2.70
N ASP A 35 -15.51 23.40 -2.44
CA ASP A 35 -16.05 23.70 -1.12
C ASP A 35 -17.10 22.64 -0.75
N ILE A 36 -16.77 21.81 0.23
CA ILE A 36 -17.69 20.78 0.73
C ILE A 36 -18.76 21.47 1.58
N LYS A 37 -19.89 21.81 0.96
CA LYS A 37 -21.08 22.35 1.64
C LYS A 37 -21.48 21.47 2.84
N GLN A 38 -22.00 22.05 3.92
CA GLN A 38 -22.48 21.33 5.13
C GLN A 38 -23.47 20.18 4.82
N GLU A 39 -24.20 20.25 3.71
CA GLU A 39 -25.08 19.19 3.22
C GLU A 39 -24.31 17.90 2.84
N ASN A 40 -23.08 18.01 2.35
CA ASN A 40 -22.21 16.88 2.07
C ASN A 40 -21.70 16.20 3.37
N ILE A 41 -21.63 16.95 4.49
CA ILE A 41 -21.31 16.40 5.82
C ILE A 41 -22.46 15.54 6.35
N LYS A 42 -23.72 15.91 6.07
CA LYS A 42 -24.89 15.05 6.34
C LYS A 42 -24.88 13.78 5.46
N LYS A 43 -24.49 13.87 4.19
CA LYS A 43 -24.29 12.69 3.32
C LYS A 43 -23.21 11.74 3.83
N MET A 44 -22.09 12.25 4.35
CA MET A 44 -21.03 11.42 4.96
C MET A 44 -21.49 10.68 6.22
N LYS A 45 -22.41 11.25 7.02
CA LYS A 45 -23.05 10.56 8.16
C LYS A 45 -23.98 9.40 7.75
N THR A 46 -24.34 9.28 6.48
CA THR A 46 -25.27 8.25 5.95
C THR A 46 -24.59 7.10 5.21
N VAL A 47 -23.25 7.04 5.16
CA VAL A 47 -22.55 5.92 4.52
C VAL A 47 -22.91 4.62 5.26
N SER A 48 -23.75 3.80 4.63
CA SER A 48 -24.06 2.48 5.14
C SER A 48 -22.78 1.67 5.27
N PHE A 49 -22.67 0.84 6.30
CA PHE A 49 -21.53 -0.08 6.42
C PHE A 49 -21.41 -1.01 5.20
N SER A 50 -22.55 -1.34 4.55
CA SER A 50 -22.54 -2.11 3.29
C SER A 50 -21.81 -1.39 2.15
N ALA A 51 -21.78 -0.05 2.16
CA ALA A 51 -21.05 0.75 1.18
C ALA A 51 -19.53 0.72 1.39
N LEU A 52 -19.04 0.24 2.54
CA LEU A 52 -17.60 0.05 2.80
C LEU A 52 -17.12 -1.37 2.50
N SER A 53 -18.04 -2.28 2.18
CA SER A 53 -17.76 -3.71 2.03
C SER A 53 -16.83 -3.96 0.85
N THR A 54 -15.65 -4.52 1.12
CA THR A 54 -14.69 -4.93 0.09
C THR A 54 -15.08 -6.21 -0.65
N LYS A 55 -16.24 -6.80 -0.33
CA LYS A 55 -16.88 -7.82 -1.19
C LYS A 55 -17.46 -7.20 -2.46
N ASN A 56 -17.75 -5.90 -2.45
CA ASN A 56 -18.24 -5.16 -3.61
C ASN A 56 -17.08 -4.77 -4.53
N LYS A 57 -17.15 -5.17 -5.80
CA LYS A 57 -16.14 -4.87 -6.82
C LYS A 57 -15.89 -3.37 -6.99
N LYS A 58 -16.91 -2.52 -6.90
CA LYS A 58 -16.76 -1.05 -6.98
C LYS A 58 -15.87 -0.51 -5.86
N ILE A 59 -15.95 -1.07 -4.66
CA ILE A 59 -15.11 -0.66 -3.52
C ILE A 59 -13.68 -1.15 -3.69
N GLN A 60 -13.49 -2.37 -4.21
CA GLN A 60 -12.15 -2.86 -4.59
C GLN A 60 -11.50 -1.94 -5.62
N ASP A 61 -12.26 -1.50 -6.62
CA ASP A 61 -11.77 -0.62 -7.68
C ASP A 61 -11.44 0.78 -7.13
N ILE A 62 -12.25 1.33 -6.21
CA ILE A 62 -11.93 2.59 -5.50
C ILE A 62 -10.59 2.47 -4.77
N ILE A 63 -10.38 1.40 -4.00
CA ILE A 63 -9.13 1.18 -3.26
C ILE A 63 -7.95 1.12 -4.23
N VAL A 64 -8.03 0.27 -5.25
CA VAL A 64 -6.95 0.08 -6.23
C VAL A 64 -6.66 1.36 -7.01
N ASN A 65 -7.70 2.05 -7.49
CA ASN A 65 -7.54 3.26 -8.28
C ASN A 65 -6.95 4.40 -7.44
N THR A 66 -7.38 4.57 -6.20
CA THR A 66 -6.83 5.58 -5.28
C THR A 66 -5.33 5.34 -5.08
N HIS A 67 -4.91 4.10 -4.82
CA HIS A 67 -3.50 3.76 -4.71
C HIS A 67 -2.73 4.06 -6.00
N ASN A 68 -3.25 3.67 -7.16
CA ASN A 68 -2.59 3.89 -8.44
C ASN A 68 -2.46 5.37 -8.80
N ILE A 69 -3.46 6.20 -8.48
CA ILE A 69 -3.40 7.66 -8.66
C ILE A 69 -2.27 8.25 -7.80
N LEU A 70 -2.19 7.87 -6.52
CA LEU A 70 -1.13 8.34 -5.64
C LEU A 70 0.25 7.89 -6.14
N ARG A 71 0.38 6.61 -6.53
CA ARG A 71 1.64 6.02 -7.03
C ARG A 71 2.15 6.66 -8.33
N SER A 72 1.26 7.06 -9.25
CA SER A 72 1.69 7.71 -10.51
C SER A 72 2.13 9.17 -10.30
N SER A 73 1.72 9.77 -9.18
CA SER A 73 1.96 11.17 -8.82
C SER A 73 3.13 11.41 -7.87
N VAL A 74 3.93 10.38 -7.55
CA VAL A 74 5.07 10.52 -6.61
C VAL A 74 6.08 11.57 -7.03
N ASP A 75 6.68 12.19 -6.02
CA ASP A 75 7.77 13.16 -6.15
C ASP A 75 8.93 12.74 -5.23
N PRO A 76 10.15 12.51 -5.76
CA PRO A 76 10.49 12.54 -7.19
C PRO A 76 9.76 11.46 -8.02
N PRO A 77 9.63 11.61 -9.37
CA PRO A 77 8.99 10.60 -10.19
C PRO A 77 9.74 9.26 -10.16
N ALA A 78 9.01 8.15 -10.37
CA ALA A 78 9.56 6.80 -10.25
C ALA A 78 9.77 6.10 -11.60
N THR A 79 10.93 5.46 -11.79
CA THR A 79 11.25 4.71 -13.01
C THR A 79 10.60 3.33 -13.07
N ASN A 80 10.29 2.74 -11.92
CA ASN A 80 9.97 1.32 -11.75
C ASN A 80 8.69 1.04 -10.93
N MET A 81 7.82 2.04 -10.75
CA MET A 81 6.62 1.91 -9.91
C MET A 81 5.59 0.99 -10.54
N LEU A 82 5.33 -0.18 -9.97
CA LEU A 82 4.32 -1.10 -10.51
C LEU A 82 2.89 -0.60 -10.29
N LYS A 83 2.02 -0.87 -11.26
CA LYS A 83 0.57 -0.71 -11.13
C LYS A 83 0.02 -1.78 -10.17
N MET A 84 -0.78 -1.34 -9.21
CA MET A 84 -1.47 -2.23 -8.28
C MET A 84 -2.76 -2.81 -8.87
N HIS A 85 -3.09 -4.04 -8.47
CA HIS A 85 -4.38 -4.69 -8.71
C HIS A 85 -4.90 -5.42 -7.46
N TRP A 86 -6.19 -5.73 -7.45
CA TRP A 86 -6.82 -6.42 -6.33
C TRP A 86 -6.43 -7.90 -6.27
N ASN A 87 -6.09 -8.40 -5.08
CA ASN A 87 -5.83 -9.80 -4.81
C ASN A 87 -6.81 -10.36 -3.76
N LYS A 88 -7.54 -11.41 -4.14
CA LYS A 88 -8.56 -12.05 -3.30
C LYS A 88 -7.99 -12.80 -2.10
N GLU A 89 -6.82 -13.42 -2.23
CA GLU A 89 -6.15 -14.13 -1.14
C GLU A 89 -5.66 -13.14 -0.06
N ALA A 90 -5.08 -12.02 -0.48
CA ALA A 90 -4.69 -10.91 0.41
C ALA A 90 -5.91 -10.33 1.14
N ALA A 91 -7.05 -10.16 0.45
CA ALA A 91 -8.28 -9.70 1.07
C ALA A 91 -8.83 -10.70 2.10
N LYS A 92 -8.69 -12.01 1.83
CA LYS A 92 -9.10 -13.08 2.75
C LYS A 92 -8.25 -13.11 4.01
N THR A 93 -6.93 -12.87 3.90
CA THR A 93 -6.05 -12.80 5.07
C THR A 93 -6.28 -11.50 5.86
N ALA A 94 -6.53 -10.37 5.19
CA ALA A 94 -6.94 -9.13 5.83
C ALA A 94 -8.29 -9.27 6.58
N GLU A 95 -9.26 -9.98 5.99
CA GLU A 95 -10.54 -10.29 6.64
C GLU A 95 -10.36 -11.08 7.94
N LYS A 96 -9.50 -12.10 7.92
CA LYS A 96 -9.22 -12.91 9.12
C LYS A 96 -8.69 -12.03 10.25
N TRP A 97 -7.77 -11.11 9.96
CA TRP A 97 -7.17 -10.25 10.97
C TRP A 97 -8.14 -9.17 11.49
N ALA A 98 -8.82 -8.46 10.59
CA ALA A 98 -9.76 -7.39 10.94
C ALA A 98 -10.87 -7.87 11.90
N LYS A 99 -11.32 -9.13 11.74
CA LYS A 99 -12.35 -9.74 12.59
C LYS A 99 -11.91 -10.01 14.03
N LEU A 100 -10.61 -10.06 14.29
CA LEU A 100 -10.12 -10.25 15.66
C LEU A 100 -10.22 -8.97 16.49
N CYS A 101 -10.42 -7.81 15.85
CA CYS A 101 -10.56 -6.52 16.52
C CYS A 101 -9.35 -6.15 17.42
N LEU A 102 -8.17 -6.71 17.11
CA LEU A 102 -6.92 -6.41 17.81
C LEU A 102 -6.28 -5.18 17.18
N GLN A 103 -5.80 -4.27 18.01
CA GLN A 103 -5.15 -3.02 17.60
C GLN A 103 -3.63 -3.21 17.49
N ASN A 104 -3.22 -4.21 16.73
CA ASN A 104 -1.82 -4.50 16.46
C ASN A 104 -1.66 -5.16 15.08
N HIS A 105 -0.43 -5.15 14.59
CA HIS A 105 -0.07 -5.83 13.35
C HIS A 105 -0.22 -7.34 13.43
N SER A 106 -0.67 -7.95 12.33
CA SER A 106 -0.73 -9.40 12.21
C SER A 106 0.66 -10.04 12.16
N PRO A 107 0.82 -11.28 12.67
CA PRO A 107 2.03 -12.07 12.46
C PRO A 107 2.38 -12.16 10.97
N LYS A 108 3.67 -12.10 10.62
CA LYS A 108 4.11 -12.14 9.21
C LYS A 108 3.79 -13.47 8.54
N GLU A 109 3.72 -14.53 9.34
CA GLU A 109 3.46 -15.91 8.96
C GLU A 109 2.03 -16.09 8.43
N ILE A 110 1.10 -15.25 8.87
CA ILE A 110 -0.29 -15.28 8.41
C ILE A 110 -0.56 -14.27 7.28
N ARG A 111 0.39 -13.37 6.99
CA ARG A 111 0.35 -12.40 5.89
C ARG A 111 0.93 -13.00 4.61
N VAL A 112 0.33 -14.08 4.12
CA VAL A 112 0.82 -14.82 2.95
C VAL A 112 -0.29 -15.10 1.95
N THR A 113 0.05 -15.00 0.67
CA THR A 113 -0.71 -15.57 -0.45
C THR A 113 0.04 -16.78 -0.99
N SER A 114 -0.57 -17.50 -1.93
CA SER A 114 0.04 -18.60 -2.67
C SER A 114 1.38 -18.24 -3.34
N LYS A 115 1.62 -16.94 -3.62
CA LYS A 115 2.82 -16.47 -4.33
C LYS A 115 3.75 -15.60 -3.48
N PHE A 116 3.21 -14.88 -2.50
CA PHE A 116 3.92 -13.76 -1.89
C PHE A 116 3.71 -13.67 -0.38
N ARG A 117 4.77 -13.28 0.33
CA ARG A 117 4.63 -12.67 1.66
C ARG A 117 4.16 -11.23 1.49
N CYS A 118 3.31 -10.75 2.39
CA CYS A 118 2.64 -9.46 2.28
C CYS A 118 2.96 -8.53 3.47
N GLY A 119 2.99 -7.23 3.20
CA GLY A 119 3.00 -6.17 4.20
C GLY A 119 1.58 -5.85 4.66
N GLU A 120 1.44 -4.89 5.57
CA GLU A 120 0.14 -4.52 6.14
C GLU A 120 0.12 -3.05 6.54
N ASN A 121 -1.00 -2.37 6.23
CA ASN A 121 -1.37 -1.12 6.85
C ASN A 121 -2.67 -1.33 7.62
N LEU A 122 -2.76 -0.68 8.79
CA LEU A 122 -3.90 -0.76 9.67
C LEU A 122 -4.46 0.62 9.98
N TYR A 123 -5.78 0.74 9.99
CA TYR A 123 -6.45 1.95 10.42
C TYR A 123 -7.64 1.60 11.30
N PHE A 124 -7.80 2.33 12.40
CA PHE A 124 -8.87 2.12 13.37
C PHE A 124 -9.63 3.42 13.57
N SER A 125 -10.95 3.31 13.68
CA SER A 125 -11.81 4.48 13.87
C SER A 125 -13.00 4.17 14.76
N THR A 126 -13.44 5.17 15.49
CA THR A 126 -14.70 5.15 16.27
C THR A 126 -15.93 5.26 15.35
N PHE A 127 -15.78 5.72 14.11
CA PHE A 127 -16.85 5.93 13.13
C PHE A 127 -16.55 5.30 11.76
N LYS A 128 -17.58 5.21 10.91
CA LYS A 128 -17.45 4.72 9.54
C LYS A 128 -16.66 5.73 8.72
N THR A 129 -15.53 5.30 8.18
CA THR A 129 -14.63 6.07 7.32
C THR A 129 -14.63 5.48 5.91
N ALA A 130 -14.69 6.33 4.88
CA ALA A 130 -14.58 5.92 3.48
C ALA A 130 -13.16 5.41 3.18
N TRP A 131 -13.01 4.49 2.21
CA TRP A 131 -11.70 3.91 1.92
C TRP A 131 -10.71 4.94 1.39
N GLU A 132 -11.17 5.93 0.64
CA GLU A 132 -10.37 7.06 0.16
C GLU A 132 -9.75 7.83 1.33
N ASP A 133 -10.53 8.11 2.37
CA ASP A 133 -10.06 8.80 3.58
C ASP A 133 -9.05 7.95 4.36
N VAL A 134 -9.29 6.64 4.48
CA VAL A 134 -8.33 5.70 5.10
C VAL A 134 -7.00 5.69 4.35
N ILE A 135 -7.04 5.62 3.02
CA ILE A 135 -5.85 5.62 2.17
C ILE A 135 -5.13 6.98 2.25
N ASN A 136 -5.88 8.08 2.30
CA ASN A 136 -5.32 9.42 2.49
C ASN A 136 -4.67 9.58 3.88
N ALA A 137 -5.21 8.94 4.93
CA ALA A 137 -4.58 8.92 6.24
C ALA A 137 -3.21 8.23 6.18
N PHE A 138 -3.11 7.05 5.54
CA PHE A 138 -1.83 6.39 5.28
C PHE A 138 -0.88 7.25 4.45
N PHE A 139 -1.40 7.91 3.42
CA PHE A 139 -0.61 8.77 2.55
C PHE A 139 -0.09 10.01 3.27
N SER A 140 -0.78 10.53 4.29
CA SER A 140 -0.45 11.79 4.95
C SER A 140 0.92 11.83 5.62
N GLU A 141 1.49 10.67 5.95
CA GLU A 141 2.88 10.53 6.43
C GLU A 141 3.93 11.01 5.41
N ARG A 142 3.53 11.18 4.14
CA ARG A 142 4.22 11.98 3.10
C ARG A 142 4.80 13.28 3.66
N GLU A 143 4.05 13.96 4.52
CA GLU A 143 4.44 15.25 5.09
C GLU A 143 5.61 15.14 6.06
N ASP A 144 5.90 13.93 6.57
CA ASP A 144 7.03 13.64 7.45
C ASP A 144 8.15 12.88 6.74
N PHE A 145 8.01 12.63 5.44
CA PHE A 145 8.99 11.90 4.63
C PHE A 145 9.81 12.82 3.72
N VAL A 146 11.10 12.52 3.57
CA VAL A 146 11.99 13.11 2.57
C VAL A 146 12.70 11.98 1.82
N TYR A 147 12.51 11.92 0.50
CA TYR A 147 13.12 10.89 -0.33
C TYR A 147 14.65 10.88 -0.19
N GLY A 148 15.24 9.69 -0.06
CA GLY A 148 16.67 9.50 0.18
C GLY A 148 17.11 9.71 1.63
N LYS A 149 16.34 10.43 2.45
CA LYS A 149 16.66 10.70 3.87
C LYS A 149 15.81 9.89 4.85
N GLY A 150 14.55 9.61 4.52
CA GLY A 150 13.58 8.95 5.40
C GLY A 150 12.73 9.98 6.14
N GLY A 151 12.42 9.74 7.41
CA GLY A 151 11.67 10.67 8.24
C GLY A 151 12.40 12.01 8.41
N LYS A 152 11.66 13.12 8.39
CA LYS A 152 12.19 14.48 8.62
C LYS A 152 12.89 14.61 9.98
N ARG A 153 12.43 13.82 10.95
CA ARG A 153 13.00 13.69 12.29
C ARG A 153 13.01 12.21 12.70
N PRO A 154 13.94 11.78 13.57
CA PRO A 154 13.93 10.44 14.12
C PRO A 154 12.60 10.14 14.81
N GLY A 155 12.10 8.91 14.65
CA GLY A 155 10.87 8.43 15.31
C GLY A 155 9.56 8.83 14.65
N LEU A 156 9.56 9.60 13.54
CA LEU A 156 8.34 9.85 12.79
C LEU A 156 7.89 8.62 12.01
N GLU A 157 6.60 8.32 12.07
CA GLU A 157 5.97 7.24 11.34
C GLU A 157 5.86 7.60 9.85
N ILE A 158 6.51 6.79 9.02
CA ILE A 158 6.50 6.92 7.54
C ILE A 158 6.14 5.59 6.86
N GLY A 159 5.91 4.54 7.66
CA GLY A 159 5.79 3.17 7.19
C GLY A 159 4.54 2.93 6.34
N HIS A 160 3.43 3.59 6.67
CA HIS A 160 2.21 3.47 5.89
C HIS A 160 2.40 4.12 4.52
N TYR A 161 2.95 5.34 4.48
CA TYR A 161 3.24 6.02 3.21
C TYR A 161 4.24 5.23 2.34
N THR A 162 5.36 4.75 2.90
CA THR A 162 6.36 4.02 2.11
C THR A 162 5.81 2.68 1.61
N GLN A 163 4.90 2.03 2.34
CA GLN A 163 4.22 0.82 1.84
C GLN A 163 3.30 1.12 0.66
N LEU A 164 2.52 2.21 0.72
CA LEU A 164 1.71 2.67 -0.42
C LEU A 164 2.58 2.90 -1.66
N MET A 165 3.76 3.50 -1.47
CA MET A 165 4.69 3.88 -2.55
C MET A 165 5.75 2.82 -2.87
N TRP A 166 5.63 1.61 -2.32
CA TRP A 166 6.65 0.58 -2.54
C TRP A 166 6.60 0.07 -3.98
N TYR A 167 7.70 0.23 -4.73
CA TYR A 167 7.68 0.02 -6.18
C TYR A 167 7.25 -1.39 -6.59
N ARG A 168 7.72 -2.42 -5.86
CA ARG A 168 7.48 -3.84 -6.16
C ARG A 168 6.08 -4.32 -5.75
N THR A 169 5.47 -3.67 -4.76
CA THR A 169 4.14 -4.03 -4.27
C THR A 169 3.10 -3.70 -5.33
N HIS A 170 2.47 -4.72 -5.89
CA HIS A 170 1.55 -4.58 -7.02
C HIS A 170 0.22 -5.33 -6.79
N GLN A 171 0.05 -5.95 -5.64
CA GLN A 171 -1.19 -6.63 -5.26
C GLN A 171 -1.67 -6.09 -3.93
N ILE A 172 -2.96 -5.80 -3.82
CA ILE A 172 -3.58 -5.32 -2.58
C ILE A 172 -4.87 -6.07 -2.31
N GLY A 173 -5.13 -6.38 -1.04
CA GLY A 173 -6.41 -6.86 -0.59
C GLY A 173 -6.73 -6.31 0.78
N CYS A 174 -7.93 -5.75 0.93
CA CYS A 174 -8.34 -5.07 2.15
C CYS A 174 -9.66 -5.59 2.70
N TYR A 175 -9.89 -5.32 3.98
CA TYR A 175 -11.15 -5.61 4.65
C TYR A 175 -11.44 -4.58 5.75
N VAL A 176 -12.73 -4.34 6.00
CA VAL A 176 -13.20 -3.54 7.13
C VAL A 176 -14.16 -4.37 7.97
N HIS A 177 -13.98 -4.35 9.29
CA HIS A 177 -14.85 -5.02 10.25
C HIS A 177 -15.38 -4.04 11.30
N LYS A 178 -16.63 -4.23 11.73
CA LYS A 178 -17.21 -3.50 12.86
C LYS A 178 -16.91 -4.28 14.14
N CYS A 179 -16.26 -3.64 15.10
CA CYS A 179 -15.83 -4.19 16.39
C CYS A 179 -16.71 -3.63 17.52
N PRO A 180 -17.83 -4.28 17.89
CA PRO A 180 -18.84 -3.67 18.77
C PRO A 180 -18.35 -3.42 20.19
N GLN A 181 -17.37 -4.18 20.67
CA GLN A 181 -16.85 -4.09 22.04
C GLN A 181 -15.54 -3.29 22.16
N SER A 182 -14.98 -2.83 21.03
CA SER A 182 -13.74 -2.05 21.01
C SER A 182 -14.02 -0.55 21.11
N LEU A 183 -13.11 0.22 21.70
CA LEU A 183 -13.13 1.68 21.63
C LEU A 183 -13.19 2.15 20.16
N TYR A 184 -12.29 1.62 19.34
CA TYR A 184 -12.36 1.79 17.89
C TYR A 184 -13.33 0.78 17.29
N ARG A 185 -14.52 1.27 16.96
CA ARG A 185 -15.65 0.47 16.46
C ARG A 185 -15.44 -0.08 15.06
N TYR A 186 -14.43 0.35 14.32
CA TYR A 186 -14.13 -0.09 12.96
C TYR A 186 -12.64 -0.38 12.80
N SER A 187 -12.30 -1.58 12.33
CA SER A 187 -10.94 -2.02 12.01
C SER A 187 -10.79 -2.19 10.49
N TYR A 188 -9.85 -1.46 9.91
CA TYR A 188 -9.50 -1.48 8.49
C TYR A 188 -8.11 -2.12 8.36
N VAL A 189 -8.03 -3.16 7.54
CA VAL A 189 -6.79 -3.90 7.29
C VAL A 189 -6.57 -3.97 5.79
N CYS A 190 -5.39 -3.57 5.33
CA CYS A 190 -4.95 -3.77 3.94
C CYS A 190 -3.65 -4.58 3.93
N HIS A 191 -3.63 -5.68 3.19
CA HIS A 191 -2.43 -6.46 2.92
C HIS A 191 -1.87 -6.14 1.53
N TYR A 192 -0.55 -6.01 1.47
CA TYR A 192 0.20 -5.50 0.32
C TYR A 192 1.22 -6.55 -0.15
N CYS A 193 1.08 -7.08 -1.35
CA CYS A 193 1.90 -8.19 -1.83
C CYS A 193 2.64 -7.85 -3.15
N PRO A 194 3.93 -8.19 -3.29
CA PRO A 194 4.85 -8.58 -2.22
C PRO A 194 4.98 -7.50 -1.13
N ALA A 195 5.44 -7.91 0.05
CA ALA A 195 5.64 -7.02 1.18
C ALA A 195 6.59 -5.87 0.84
N GLY A 196 6.14 -4.65 1.11
CA GLY A 196 6.99 -3.46 1.07
C GLY A 196 7.81 -3.33 2.34
N ASN A 197 8.56 -2.23 2.45
CA ASN A 197 9.33 -1.90 3.65
C ASN A 197 10.35 -2.98 4.06
N THR A 198 10.80 -3.80 3.12
CA THR A 198 11.74 -4.92 3.34
C THR A 198 13.20 -4.55 3.11
N GLY A 199 13.47 -3.31 2.68
CA GLY A 199 14.80 -2.78 2.38
C GLY A 199 14.99 -1.36 2.91
N ASN A 200 15.66 -0.51 2.13
CA ASN A 200 15.87 0.88 2.51
C ASN A 200 14.56 1.69 2.46
N LEU A 201 13.96 1.93 3.62
CA LEU A 201 12.74 2.73 3.78
C LEU A 201 12.86 4.15 3.21
N LYS A 202 14.08 4.69 3.11
CA LYS A 202 14.34 6.03 2.58
C LYS A 202 14.12 6.12 1.06
N VAL A 203 14.09 4.97 0.38
CA VAL A 203 14.07 4.85 -1.09
C VAL A 203 13.04 3.77 -1.48
N PRO A 204 11.73 4.05 -1.34
CA PRO A 204 10.67 3.06 -1.60
C PRO A 204 10.49 2.71 -3.10
N TYR A 205 11.09 3.50 -3.99
CA TYR A 205 11.12 3.31 -5.44
C TYR A 205 12.39 3.96 -6.01
N LYS A 206 12.73 3.67 -7.28
CA LYS A 206 13.88 4.30 -7.95
C LYS A 206 13.45 5.60 -8.61
N ALA A 207 14.08 6.72 -8.23
CA ALA A 207 13.78 8.04 -8.78
C ALA A 207 14.30 8.19 -10.21
N GLY A 208 13.53 8.89 -11.05
CA GLY A 208 13.88 9.20 -12.43
C GLY A 208 12.65 9.34 -13.32
N LEU A 209 12.86 9.38 -14.65
CA LEU A 209 11.76 9.52 -15.60
C LEU A 209 10.73 8.39 -15.43
N ARG A 210 9.44 8.75 -15.42
CA ARG A 210 8.34 7.80 -15.24
C ARG A 210 8.49 6.63 -16.23
N CYS A 211 8.38 5.40 -15.72
CA CYS A 211 8.47 4.17 -16.50
C CYS A 211 9.79 3.93 -17.24
N ALA A 212 10.89 4.62 -16.90
CA ALA A 212 12.17 4.41 -17.59
C ALA A 212 12.69 2.96 -17.53
N ASP A 213 12.35 2.21 -16.48
CA ASP A 213 12.76 0.80 -16.31
C ASP A 213 11.73 -0.19 -16.90
N CYS A 214 10.63 0.29 -17.47
CA CYS A 214 9.55 -0.55 -18.04
C CYS A 214 9.02 0.01 -19.37
N ARG A 215 9.93 0.44 -20.25
CA ARG A 215 9.58 0.95 -21.58
C ARG A 215 8.76 -0.10 -22.35
N GLY A 216 7.63 0.33 -22.92
CA GLY A 216 6.68 -0.56 -23.60
C GLY A 216 5.74 -1.33 -22.67
N SER A 217 5.86 -1.17 -21.35
CA SER A 217 4.95 -1.76 -20.34
C SER A 217 4.58 -0.70 -19.30
N CYS A 218 4.10 0.45 -19.79
CA CYS A 218 3.75 1.60 -18.98
C CYS A 218 2.28 1.99 -19.21
N ASP A 219 1.52 2.12 -18.13
CA ASP A 219 0.17 2.65 -18.13
C ASP A 219 0.11 3.85 -17.18
N LYS A 220 -0.07 5.05 -17.75
CA LYS A 220 -0.21 6.32 -17.01
C LYS A 220 0.88 6.53 -15.94
N GLY A 221 2.13 6.21 -16.28
CA GLY A 221 3.28 6.38 -15.38
C GLY A 221 3.53 5.22 -14.42
N LEU A 222 2.81 4.11 -14.57
CA LEU A 222 3.01 2.88 -13.77
C LEU A 222 3.40 1.70 -14.66
N CYS A 223 4.36 0.92 -14.19
CA CYS A 223 4.84 -0.30 -14.84
C CYS A 223 3.81 -1.44 -14.73
N THR A 224 3.61 -2.21 -15.81
CA THR A 224 2.64 -3.33 -15.88
C THR A 224 3.29 -4.70 -16.04
N ASN A 225 4.62 -4.75 -16.06
CA ASN A 225 5.49 -5.91 -16.26
C ASN A 225 6.05 -6.44 -14.93
N SER A 226 5.19 -6.78 -13.97
CA SER A 226 5.65 -7.34 -12.69
C SER A 226 6.25 -8.74 -12.85
N CYS A 227 7.26 -9.05 -12.03
CA CYS A 227 7.76 -10.40 -11.85
C CYS A 227 6.74 -11.23 -11.02
N PRO A 228 6.22 -12.37 -11.53
CA PRO A 228 5.20 -13.16 -10.83
C PRO A 228 5.77 -14.06 -9.72
N TYR A 229 7.10 -14.07 -9.55
CA TYR A 229 7.81 -14.88 -8.58
C TYR A 229 8.39 -14.01 -7.46
N GLN A 230 8.67 -14.63 -6.32
CA GLN A 230 9.39 -14.02 -5.22
C GLN A 230 10.50 -14.93 -4.75
N ASP A 231 11.70 -14.37 -4.66
CA ASP A 231 12.84 -15.03 -4.04
C ASP A 231 12.65 -15.18 -2.54
N LYS A 232 13.09 -16.32 -2.00
CA LYS A 232 13.08 -16.57 -0.55
C LYS A 232 14.19 -15.82 0.15
N PHE A 233 15.33 -15.64 -0.52
CA PHE A 233 16.52 -14.99 0.02
C PHE A 233 16.79 -13.66 -0.70
N LYS A 234 17.35 -12.69 0.03
CA LYS A 234 17.62 -11.36 -0.52
C LYS A 234 18.84 -11.34 -1.45
N ASN A 235 19.80 -12.23 -1.22
CA ASN A 235 21.05 -12.33 -1.96
C ASN A 235 20.98 -13.37 -3.10
N CYS A 236 19.79 -13.73 -3.58
CA CYS A 236 19.61 -14.68 -4.67
C CYS A 236 20.40 -14.29 -5.94
N GLU A 237 20.50 -13.00 -6.27
CA GLU A 237 21.26 -12.52 -7.42
C GLU A 237 22.78 -12.80 -7.28
N GLU A 238 23.33 -12.90 -6.06
CA GLU A 238 24.75 -13.24 -5.84
C GLU A 238 25.07 -14.70 -6.18
N PHE A 239 24.06 -15.59 -6.10
CA PHE A 239 24.20 -17.01 -6.42
C PHE A 239 23.94 -17.34 -7.89
N ASN A 240 23.46 -16.38 -8.69
CA ASN A 240 23.18 -16.58 -10.11
C ASN A 240 24.42 -16.36 -10.99
N VAL A 241 25.48 -17.13 -10.73
CA VAL A 241 26.73 -17.12 -11.50
C VAL A 241 26.81 -18.30 -12.46
N ASP A 242 27.52 -18.17 -13.58
CA ASP A 242 27.85 -19.27 -14.52
C ASP A 242 26.66 -20.14 -15.00
N GLY A 243 25.49 -19.52 -15.12
CA GLY A 243 24.24 -20.18 -15.50
C GLY A 243 23.69 -21.11 -14.43
N ALA A 244 23.97 -20.86 -13.14
CA ALA A 244 23.53 -21.67 -12.01
C ALA A 244 22.01 -21.94 -12.03
N CYS A 245 21.17 -20.95 -12.37
CA CYS A 245 19.73 -21.13 -12.48
C CYS A 245 19.29 -22.23 -13.49
N ALA A 246 20.13 -22.58 -14.46
CA ALA A 246 19.85 -23.66 -15.42
C ALA A 246 20.30 -25.04 -14.90
N LYS A 247 21.31 -25.07 -14.01
CA LYS A 247 21.97 -26.31 -13.54
C LYS A 247 21.47 -26.73 -12.15
N ASP A 248 21.19 -25.76 -11.29
CA ASP A 248 20.83 -25.96 -9.89
C ASP A 248 19.31 -25.80 -9.69
N LYS A 249 18.66 -26.94 -9.46
CA LYS A 249 17.22 -26.99 -9.16
C LYS A 249 16.87 -26.39 -7.80
N ALA A 250 17.76 -26.49 -6.81
CA ALA A 250 17.54 -25.91 -5.48
C ALA A 250 17.59 -24.38 -5.56
N LEU A 251 18.59 -23.82 -6.25
CA LEU A 251 18.65 -22.39 -6.51
C LEU A 251 17.39 -21.91 -7.25
N LYS A 252 16.95 -22.62 -8.28
CA LYS A 252 15.72 -22.26 -9.01
C LYS A 252 14.46 -22.32 -8.13
N TYR A 253 14.42 -23.21 -7.14
CA TYR A 253 13.31 -23.34 -6.20
C TYR A 253 13.32 -22.25 -5.12
N ASP A 254 14.50 -21.86 -4.64
CA ASP A 254 14.65 -20.85 -3.59
C ASP A 254 14.71 -19.42 -4.13
N CYS A 255 15.15 -19.26 -5.38
CA CYS A 255 15.34 -18.00 -6.08
C CYS A 255 14.58 -17.94 -7.42
N PRO A 256 13.27 -18.24 -7.46
CA PRO A 256 12.52 -18.29 -8.71
C PRO A 256 12.39 -16.92 -9.40
N ALA A 257 12.39 -15.79 -8.68
CA ALA A 257 12.35 -14.47 -9.32
C ALA A 257 13.67 -14.16 -10.01
N THR A 258 14.79 -14.48 -9.36
CA THR A 258 16.11 -14.38 -9.97
C THR A 258 16.20 -15.26 -11.22
N CYS A 259 15.78 -16.53 -11.13
CA CYS A 259 15.96 -17.51 -12.19
C CYS A 259 14.93 -17.52 -13.32
N LEU A 260 13.68 -17.08 -13.07
CA LEU A 260 12.57 -17.22 -14.02
C LEU A 260 12.02 -15.89 -14.54
N CYS A 261 12.22 -14.78 -13.83
CA CYS A 261 11.78 -13.48 -14.35
C CYS A 261 12.75 -12.94 -15.38
N THR A 262 12.21 -12.43 -16.47
CA THR A 262 13.01 -11.82 -17.53
C THR A 262 13.61 -10.49 -17.07
N ASN A 263 14.71 -10.06 -17.68
CA ASN A 263 15.32 -8.75 -17.42
C ASN A 263 14.40 -7.57 -17.76
N LYS A 264 13.28 -7.84 -18.45
CA LYS A 264 12.25 -6.85 -18.76
C LYS A 264 11.20 -6.72 -17.66
N GLN A 265 11.24 -7.50 -16.58
CA GLN A 265 10.24 -7.43 -15.51
C GLN A 265 10.81 -6.69 -14.28
N ILE A 266 9.94 -5.96 -13.59
CA ILE A 266 10.28 -5.35 -12.31
C ILE A 266 10.28 -6.45 -11.24
N LYS A 267 11.47 -6.73 -10.70
CA LYS A 267 11.71 -7.67 -9.61
C LYS A 267 11.73 -7.00 -8.24
#